data_AF-G7W8D3-F1
#
_entry.id   AF-G7W8D3-F1
#
_cell.length_a   1.000
_cell.length_b   1.000
_cell.length_c   1.000
_cell.angle_alpha   90.00
_cell.angle_beta   90.00
_cell.angle_gamma   90.00
#
_symmetry.space_group_name_H-M   'P 1'
#
loop_
_entity.id
_entity.type
_entity.pdbx_description
1 polymer ?
#
loop_
_entity_poly.entity_id
_entity_poly.type
_entity_poly.pdbx_seq_one_letter_code
_entity_poly.pdbx_strand_id
1 'polypeptide(L)'
;MSYQFYTLPQNTSGAADIPIFNTPTTLASLTVAAGSGSDIATVRANIGWQAQSGGNVIQVLFKIWRGAPITGELVCSVQDSAESAFDYVATTDFSEVVSGLTSNQPVTFVLTAETVGTNTLAKVIGPLTFTALDINSDLLSYFELPNNTFGGANIPVAQAPVPVAVINVNVEPGQNVILRPTACWISTRSIFPKVDVLFKLWRGAPITGTLIASADDSADVERGAVTSFSHVDSGFTSAQIVTYVLTAEAPDPSYTASIVGALIITGSAQTLSSFFTLPQNTSGSVSIPITSADTPLAAITAESSPGLKFSLRAAIGWLVPSGSITPIIFKIWRGAPNTGTLIYSALDSGESPYDYRKVTALAHVDSGFTASGLVTYTLTAELTKPGTAANVVGPLTFTAIPES
;
A
#
# COMPACT_ATOMS: atom_id res chain seq x y z
N MET A 1 -3.75 -23.57 0.78
CA MET A 1 -3.59 -22.19 0.33
C MET A 1 -2.58 -22.21 -0.81
N SER A 2 -2.97 -21.74 -2.00
CA SER A 2 -2.12 -21.43 -3.13
C SER A 2 -1.75 -19.95 -3.07
N TYR A 3 -0.55 -19.66 -2.57
CA TYR A 3 0.03 -18.32 -2.72
C TYR A 3 0.72 -18.21 -4.08
N GLN A 4 0.18 -17.34 -4.94
CA GLN A 4 0.75 -17.03 -6.26
C GLN A 4 1.23 -15.59 -6.29
N PHE A 5 2.34 -15.36 -6.97
CA PHE A 5 2.90 -14.02 -7.08
C PHE A 5 3.68 -13.85 -8.38
N TYR A 6 3.78 -12.59 -8.76
CA TYR A 6 4.64 -12.08 -9.81
C TYR A 6 5.44 -10.94 -9.19
N THR A 7 6.74 -10.98 -9.38
CA THR A 7 7.64 -9.85 -9.15
C THR A 7 8.44 -9.62 -10.40
N LEU A 8 8.81 -8.37 -10.69
CA LEU A 8 9.84 -8.13 -11.69
C LEU A 8 11.11 -8.94 -11.35
N PRO A 9 11.87 -9.44 -12.35
CA PRO A 9 13.12 -10.18 -12.11
C PRO A 9 14.11 -9.42 -11.23
N GLN A 10 14.13 -8.10 -11.35
CA GLN A 10 14.79 -7.17 -10.43
C GLN A 10 13.71 -6.24 -9.88
N ASN A 11 13.23 -6.51 -8.68
CA ASN A 11 12.09 -5.80 -8.11
C ASN A 11 12.52 -4.51 -7.39
N THR A 12 13.34 -3.71 -8.07
CA THR A 12 13.96 -2.49 -7.56
C THR A 12 13.64 -1.32 -8.48
N SER A 13 13.56 -0.11 -7.91
CA SER A 13 13.39 1.12 -8.67
C SER A 13 14.49 1.31 -9.72
N GLY A 14 14.08 1.70 -10.93
CA GLY A 14 14.94 1.90 -12.09
C GLY A 14 15.25 0.62 -12.89
N ALA A 15 14.78 -0.55 -12.44
CA ALA A 15 15.06 -1.82 -13.12
C ALA A 15 14.07 -2.14 -14.26
N ALA A 16 12.99 -1.39 -14.38
CA ALA A 16 12.02 -1.53 -15.47
C ALA A 16 11.83 -0.22 -16.24
N ASP A 17 11.37 -0.36 -17.48
CA ASP A 17 10.88 0.74 -18.32
C ASP A 17 9.70 0.22 -19.13
N ILE A 18 8.54 0.08 -18.47
CA ILE A 18 7.30 -0.38 -19.10
C ILE A 18 6.44 0.85 -19.37
N PRO A 19 6.29 1.29 -20.63
CA PRO A 19 5.51 2.48 -20.94
C PRO A 19 4.02 2.24 -20.66
N ILE A 20 3.35 3.27 -20.15
CA ILE A 20 1.91 3.30 -19.90
C ILE A 20 1.32 4.36 -20.84
N PHE A 21 0.36 3.92 -21.65
CA PHE A 21 -0.36 4.75 -22.61
C PHE A 21 -1.81 4.95 -22.18
N ASN A 22 -2.56 5.74 -22.95
CA ASN A 22 -4.00 5.91 -22.76
C ASN A 22 -4.84 4.71 -23.23
N THR A 23 -4.21 3.54 -23.33
CA THR A 23 -4.86 2.26 -23.59
C THR A 23 -4.34 1.23 -22.58
N PRO A 24 -5.18 0.26 -22.16
CA PRO A 24 -4.80 -0.70 -21.13
C PRO A 24 -3.53 -1.47 -21.50
N THR A 25 -2.48 -1.27 -20.72
CA THR A 25 -1.22 -1.98 -20.82
C THR A 25 -1.20 -3.07 -19.76
N THR A 26 -1.07 -4.34 -20.17
CA THR A 26 -0.92 -5.46 -19.23
C THR A 26 0.45 -5.39 -18.56
N LEU A 27 0.45 -5.35 -17.22
CA LEU A 27 1.68 -5.32 -16.41
C LEU A 27 2.06 -6.70 -15.91
N ALA A 28 1.09 -7.47 -15.42
CA ALA A 28 1.30 -8.80 -14.87
C ALA A 28 0.01 -9.65 -14.95
N SER A 29 0.16 -10.97 -14.91
CA SER A 29 -0.96 -11.89 -14.75
C SER A 29 -0.60 -13.02 -13.78
N LEU A 30 -1.61 -13.51 -13.05
CA LEU A 30 -1.50 -14.62 -12.11
C LEU A 30 -2.67 -15.56 -12.31
N THR A 31 -2.41 -16.87 -12.31
CA THR A 31 -3.48 -17.87 -12.29
C THR A 31 -3.45 -18.59 -10.95
N VAL A 32 -4.56 -18.52 -10.22
CA VAL A 32 -4.72 -19.15 -8.90
C VAL A 32 -5.80 -20.20 -8.99
N ALA A 33 -5.56 -21.37 -8.41
CA ALA A 33 -6.61 -22.35 -8.14
C ALA A 33 -6.89 -22.33 -6.64
N ALA A 34 -8.13 -22.01 -6.25
CA ALA A 34 -8.52 -21.97 -4.85
C ALA A 34 -8.40 -23.37 -4.22
N GLY A 35 -7.80 -23.45 -3.03
CA GLY A 35 -7.69 -24.69 -2.28
C GLY A 35 -9.05 -25.27 -1.88
N SER A 36 -9.06 -26.49 -1.33
CA SER A 36 -10.26 -27.05 -0.70
C SER A 36 -10.63 -26.21 0.52
N GLY A 37 -11.82 -25.61 0.53
CA GLY A 37 -12.29 -24.76 1.63
C GLY A 37 -11.84 -23.29 1.56
N SER A 38 -11.16 -22.89 0.48
CA SER A 38 -10.95 -21.47 0.16
C SER A 38 -12.02 -21.02 -0.82
N ASP A 39 -12.80 -20.02 -0.44
CA ASP A 39 -13.86 -19.40 -1.26
C ASP A 39 -13.53 -17.96 -1.67
N ILE A 40 -12.49 -17.38 -1.06
CA ILE A 40 -12.00 -16.04 -1.32
C ILE A 40 -10.50 -16.00 -1.65
N ALA A 41 -10.07 -14.96 -2.35
CA ALA A 41 -8.66 -14.61 -2.48
C ALA A 41 -8.45 -13.10 -2.30
N THR A 42 -7.36 -12.71 -1.65
CA THR A 42 -6.89 -11.33 -1.66
C THR A 42 -5.93 -11.14 -2.81
N VAL A 43 -6.29 -10.32 -3.79
CA VAL A 43 -5.40 -9.88 -4.86
C VAL A 43 -4.83 -8.52 -4.53
N ARG A 44 -3.53 -8.30 -4.76
CA ARG A 44 -2.87 -7.04 -4.42
C ARG A 44 -1.76 -6.71 -5.37
N ALA A 45 -1.65 -5.44 -5.72
CA ALA A 45 -0.58 -4.90 -6.54
C ALA A 45 0.17 -3.79 -5.80
N ASN A 46 1.48 -3.73 -6.03
CA ASN A 46 2.37 -2.67 -5.61
C ASN A 46 3.25 -2.28 -6.81
N ILE A 47 3.15 -1.03 -7.26
CA ILE A 47 3.76 -0.56 -8.50
C ILE A 47 4.50 0.76 -8.24
N GLY A 48 5.80 0.80 -8.53
CA GLY A 48 6.58 2.03 -8.65
C GLY A 48 6.53 2.56 -10.08
N TRP A 49 6.08 3.79 -10.25
CA TRP A 49 5.87 4.39 -11.56
C TRP A 49 6.31 5.86 -11.58
N GLN A 50 6.45 6.38 -12.80
CA GLN A 50 6.93 7.73 -13.07
C GLN A 50 6.00 8.45 -14.06
N ALA A 51 5.59 9.66 -13.71
CA ALA A 51 5.01 10.64 -14.63
C ALA A 51 6.10 11.18 -15.58
N GLN A 52 5.85 11.22 -16.89
CA GLN A 52 6.88 11.60 -17.86
C GLN A 52 6.58 12.91 -18.60
N SER A 53 5.51 12.98 -19.37
CA SER A 53 5.22 14.13 -20.23
C SER A 53 3.77 14.14 -20.70
N GLY A 54 3.37 15.21 -21.39
CA GLY A 54 2.01 15.33 -21.95
C GLY A 54 1.01 16.08 -21.09
N GLY A 55 1.46 16.62 -19.96
CA GLY A 55 0.70 17.44 -19.01
C GLY A 55 1.54 17.70 -17.76
N ASN A 56 1.18 18.72 -16.97
CA ASN A 56 1.81 18.93 -15.66
C ASN A 56 1.44 17.76 -14.74
N VAL A 57 0.15 17.45 -14.66
CA VAL A 57 -0.40 16.32 -13.91
C VAL A 57 -0.60 15.13 -14.83
N ILE A 58 -0.11 13.97 -14.42
CA ILE A 58 -0.32 12.69 -15.08
C ILE A 58 -1.09 11.77 -14.13
N GLN A 59 -2.24 11.29 -14.59
CA GLN A 59 -3.08 10.37 -13.82
C GLN A 59 -3.01 8.99 -14.46
N VAL A 60 -2.77 7.97 -13.64
CA VAL A 60 -2.69 6.57 -14.06
C VAL A 60 -3.81 5.78 -13.38
N LEU A 61 -4.59 5.08 -14.19
CA LEU A 61 -5.64 4.19 -13.74
C LEU A 61 -5.09 2.76 -13.72
N PHE A 62 -4.95 2.19 -12.52
CA PHE A 62 -4.58 0.80 -12.32
C PHE A 62 -5.83 -0.04 -12.13
N LYS A 63 -5.87 -1.22 -12.77
CA LYS A 63 -7.03 -2.11 -12.75
C LYS A 63 -6.59 -3.55 -12.56
N ILE A 64 -7.35 -4.30 -11.76
CA ILE A 64 -7.25 -5.76 -11.70
C ILE A 64 -8.49 -6.34 -12.36
N TRP A 65 -8.28 -7.24 -13.31
CA TRP A 65 -9.33 -7.96 -14.02
C TRP A 65 -9.34 -9.43 -13.62
N ARG A 66 -10.52 -10.03 -13.52
CA ARG A 66 -10.72 -11.47 -13.52
C ARG A 66 -11.00 -11.91 -14.96
N GLY A 67 -10.12 -12.74 -15.51
CA GLY A 67 -10.15 -13.15 -16.92
C GLY A 67 -9.36 -12.20 -17.81
N ALA A 68 -9.82 -12.01 -19.04
CA ALA A 68 -9.14 -11.16 -20.01
C ALA A 68 -9.22 -9.67 -19.62
N PRO A 69 -8.18 -8.87 -19.86
CA PRO A 69 -8.26 -7.43 -19.65
C PRO A 69 -9.34 -6.83 -20.58
N ILE A 70 -10.05 -5.81 -20.10
CA ILE A 70 -11.11 -5.07 -20.82
C ILE A 70 -12.43 -5.85 -20.98
N THR A 71 -12.37 -7.12 -21.38
CA THR A 71 -13.57 -7.94 -21.65
C THR A 71 -13.98 -8.84 -20.50
N GLY A 72 -13.07 -9.09 -19.54
CA GLY A 72 -13.35 -9.80 -18.30
C GLY A 72 -14.06 -8.94 -17.26
N GLU A 73 -14.23 -9.50 -16.06
CA GLU A 73 -14.81 -8.81 -14.92
C GLU A 73 -13.75 -7.85 -14.32
N LEU A 74 -14.08 -6.57 -14.21
CA LEU A 74 -13.26 -5.62 -13.48
C LEU A 74 -13.43 -5.88 -11.98
N VAL A 75 -12.35 -6.32 -11.32
CA VAL A 75 -12.33 -6.67 -9.90
C VAL A 75 -12.22 -5.41 -9.06
N CYS A 76 -11.20 -4.60 -9.32
CA CYS A 76 -11.02 -3.32 -8.64
C CYS A 76 -10.20 -2.35 -9.50
N SER A 77 -10.28 -1.07 -9.18
CA SER A 77 -9.43 -0.05 -9.80
C SER A 77 -9.16 1.13 -8.88
N VAL A 78 -7.96 1.70 -9.03
CA VAL A 78 -7.51 2.93 -8.36
C VAL A 78 -6.91 3.88 -9.36
N GLN A 79 -7.10 5.17 -9.14
CA GLN A 79 -6.38 6.20 -9.87
C GLN A 79 -5.39 6.86 -8.92
N ASP A 80 -4.14 6.94 -9.35
CA ASP A 80 -3.08 7.66 -8.66
C ASP A 80 -2.50 8.72 -9.60
N SER A 81 -1.90 9.76 -9.03
CA SER A 81 -1.46 10.92 -9.80
C SER A 81 -0.09 11.41 -9.34
N ALA A 82 0.65 12.02 -10.27
CA ALA A 82 1.97 12.60 -10.02
C ALA A 82 2.21 13.73 -11.03
N GLU A 83 3.10 14.66 -10.71
CA GLU A 83 3.45 15.75 -11.60
C GLU A 83 4.76 15.51 -12.36
N SER A 84 4.71 15.56 -13.69
CA SER A 84 5.89 15.24 -14.53
C SER A 84 7.08 16.19 -14.35
N ALA A 85 6.82 17.42 -13.88
CA ALA A 85 7.84 18.43 -13.59
C ALA A 85 8.14 18.60 -12.09
N PHE A 86 7.32 18.01 -11.21
CA PHE A 86 7.42 18.15 -9.76
C PHE A 86 7.62 16.79 -9.07
N ASP A 87 6.66 16.29 -8.31
CA ASP A 87 6.67 15.00 -7.63
C ASP A 87 6.50 13.81 -8.61
N TYR A 88 7.43 13.66 -9.54
CA TYR A 88 7.28 12.83 -10.74
C TYR A 88 7.31 11.30 -10.52
N VAL A 89 7.53 10.81 -9.30
CA VAL A 89 7.53 9.37 -8.96
C VAL A 89 6.57 9.08 -7.82
N ALA A 90 5.86 7.97 -7.95
CA ALA A 90 4.91 7.50 -6.95
C ALA A 90 4.97 5.97 -6.80
N THR A 91 4.57 5.48 -5.63
CA THR A 91 4.39 4.05 -5.36
C THR A 91 2.94 3.76 -4.98
N THR A 92 2.21 3.09 -5.87
CA THR A 92 0.80 2.77 -5.67
C THR A 92 0.65 1.35 -5.13
N ASP A 93 -0.03 1.18 -3.99
CA ASP A 93 -0.41 -0.12 -3.42
C ASP A 93 -1.92 -0.21 -3.24
N PHE A 94 -2.54 -1.27 -3.77
CA PHE A 94 -3.98 -1.50 -3.64
C PHE A 94 -4.34 -2.98 -3.73
N SER A 95 -5.48 -3.35 -3.12
CA SER A 95 -5.96 -4.73 -3.06
C SER A 95 -7.47 -4.85 -3.16
N GLU A 96 -7.94 -6.06 -3.45
CA GLU A 96 -9.35 -6.48 -3.40
C GLU A 96 -9.49 -7.85 -2.72
N VAL A 97 -10.63 -8.09 -2.07
CA VAL A 97 -11.06 -9.45 -1.72
C VAL A 97 -12.00 -9.97 -2.81
N VAL A 98 -11.56 -11.02 -3.48
CA VAL A 98 -12.28 -11.65 -4.57
C VAL A 98 -13.02 -12.86 -4.02
N SER A 99 -14.36 -12.85 -4.11
CA SER A 99 -15.22 -13.94 -3.63
C SER A 99 -15.75 -14.83 -4.77
N GLY A 100 -16.38 -15.95 -4.42
CA GLY A 100 -17.01 -16.87 -5.38
C GLY A 100 -16.03 -17.79 -6.10
N LEU A 101 -14.86 -18.04 -5.52
CA LEU A 101 -13.88 -18.96 -6.10
C LEU A 101 -14.34 -20.41 -5.90
N THR A 102 -14.22 -21.21 -6.97
CA THR A 102 -14.52 -22.65 -6.90
C THR A 102 -13.23 -23.43 -6.68
N SER A 103 -13.26 -24.35 -5.71
CA SER A 103 -12.10 -25.17 -5.38
C SER A 103 -11.53 -25.90 -6.61
N ASN A 104 -10.21 -25.86 -6.75
CA ASN A 104 -9.42 -26.43 -7.84
C ASN A 104 -9.75 -25.88 -9.24
N GLN A 105 -10.57 -24.83 -9.36
CA GLN A 105 -10.76 -24.14 -10.63
C GLN A 105 -9.77 -23.00 -10.77
N PRO A 106 -8.92 -22.99 -11.83
CA PRO A 106 -7.99 -21.91 -12.06
C PRO A 106 -8.74 -20.64 -12.47
N VAL A 107 -8.40 -19.53 -11.81
CA VAL A 107 -8.86 -18.19 -12.11
C VAL A 107 -7.65 -17.33 -12.42
N THR A 108 -7.68 -16.65 -13.56
CA THR A 108 -6.61 -15.73 -13.96
C THR A 108 -6.98 -14.30 -13.58
N PHE A 109 -6.07 -13.63 -12.89
CA PHE A 109 -6.12 -12.20 -12.64
C PHE A 109 -5.10 -11.48 -13.51
N VAL A 110 -5.47 -10.32 -14.06
CA VAL A 110 -4.61 -9.51 -14.92
C VAL A 110 -4.56 -8.09 -14.36
N LEU A 111 -3.35 -7.62 -14.06
CA LEU A 111 -3.09 -6.24 -13.67
C LEU A 111 -2.80 -5.42 -14.92
N THR A 112 -3.53 -4.32 -15.11
CA THR A 112 -3.32 -3.37 -16.19
C THR A 112 -3.13 -1.95 -15.68
N ALA A 113 -2.46 -1.11 -16.45
CA ALA A 113 -2.40 0.33 -16.24
C ALA A 113 -2.70 1.08 -17.54
N GLU A 114 -3.31 2.25 -17.42
CA GLU A 114 -3.47 3.20 -18.52
C GLU A 114 -3.43 4.64 -18.00
N THR A 115 -2.91 5.56 -18.81
CA THR A 115 -3.03 6.99 -18.51
C THR A 115 -4.44 7.48 -18.82
N VAL A 116 -4.94 8.43 -18.04
CA VAL A 116 -6.29 8.98 -18.25
C VAL A 116 -6.31 9.98 -19.41
N GLY A 117 -5.25 10.79 -19.55
CA GLY A 117 -5.13 11.79 -20.61
C GLY A 117 -4.61 11.22 -21.92
N THR A 118 -5.26 11.55 -23.04
CA THR A 118 -4.94 11.00 -24.37
C THR A 118 -3.54 11.32 -24.91
N ASN A 119 -2.86 12.33 -24.34
CA ASN A 119 -1.50 12.70 -24.70
C ASN A 119 -0.52 12.58 -23.52
N THR A 120 -0.93 11.95 -22.43
CA THR A 120 -0.11 11.80 -21.22
C THR A 120 0.68 10.50 -21.24
N LEU A 121 1.93 10.57 -20.80
CA LEU A 121 2.86 9.44 -20.75
C LEU A 121 3.31 9.21 -19.30
N ALA A 122 3.24 7.96 -18.89
CA ALA A 122 3.82 7.44 -17.66
C ALA A 122 4.58 6.14 -17.97
N LYS A 123 5.34 5.66 -17.00
CA LYS A 123 5.98 4.34 -17.10
C LYS A 123 6.11 3.66 -15.75
N VAL A 124 6.07 2.33 -15.73
CA VAL A 124 6.53 1.55 -14.57
C VAL A 124 8.05 1.55 -14.58
N ILE A 125 8.64 2.01 -13.46
CA ILE A 125 10.10 2.04 -13.25
C ILE A 125 10.57 0.92 -12.32
N GLY A 126 9.64 0.18 -11.72
CA GLY A 126 9.92 -0.77 -10.66
C GLY A 126 9.75 -0.10 -9.29
N PRO A 127 9.32 -0.85 -8.27
CA PRO A 127 9.05 -2.28 -8.29
C PRO A 127 7.69 -2.59 -8.94
N LEU A 128 7.45 -3.87 -9.21
CA LEU A 128 6.12 -4.36 -9.59
C LEU A 128 5.95 -5.73 -8.93
N THR A 129 5.17 -5.74 -7.87
CA THR A 129 4.76 -6.94 -7.14
C THR A 129 3.26 -7.12 -7.31
N PHE A 130 2.82 -8.25 -7.83
CA PHE A 130 1.43 -8.64 -7.91
C PHE A 130 1.27 -9.97 -7.17
N THR A 131 0.34 -10.06 -6.23
CA THR A 131 0.14 -11.24 -5.39
C THR A 131 -1.32 -11.63 -5.36
N ALA A 132 -1.58 -12.92 -5.27
CA ALA A 132 -2.89 -13.46 -5.01
C ALA A 132 -2.76 -14.56 -3.94
N LEU A 133 -3.42 -14.35 -2.81
CA LEU A 133 -3.45 -15.28 -1.69
C LEU A 133 -4.88 -15.78 -1.52
N ASP A 134 -5.12 -17.08 -1.74
CA ASP A 134 -6.39 -17.69 -1.34
C ASP A 134 -6.42 -17.87 0.18
N ILE A 135 -7.57 -17.57 0.77
CA ILE A 135 -7.75 -17.64 2.22
C ILE A 135 -9.13 -18.26 2.46
N ASN A 136 -9.31 -18.93 3.58
CA ASN A 136 -10.64 -19.27 4.06
C ASN A 136 -11.32 -17.98 4.57
N SER A 137 -12.56 -17.72 4.16
CA SER A 137 -13.38 -16.60 4.66
C SER A 137 -13.48 -16.56 6.19
N ASP A 138 -13.32 -17.68 6.89
CA ASP A 138 -13.28 -17.75 8.36
C ASP A 138 -12.05 -17.05 8.99
N LEU A 139 -10.98 -16.83 8.23
CA LEU A 139 -9.70 -16.27 8.72
C LEU A 139 -9.48 -14.80 8.32
N LEU A 140 -10.36 -14.24 7.49
CA LEU A 140 -10.26 -12.89 6.97
C LEU A 140 -11.56 -12.13 7.21
N SER A 141 -11.48 -11.05 7.97
CA SER A 141 -12.56 -10.06 8.04
C SER A 141 -12.21 -8.89 7.13
N TYR A 142 -13.17 -8.44 6.33
CA TYR A 142 -12.93 -7.34 5.42
C TYR A 142 -14.17 -6.48 5.24
N PHE A 143 -13.93 -5.24 4.83
CA PHE A 143 -14.92 -4.31 4.30
C PHE A 143 -14.38 -3.80 2.97
N GLU A 144 -15.25 -3.70 1.97
CA GLU A 144 -14.99 -3.06 0.68
C GLU A 144 -16.24 -2.31 0.22
N LEU A 145 -16.07 -1.28 -0.60
CA LEU A 145 -17.23 -0.58 -1.18
C LEU A 145 -17.90 -1.41 -2.27
N PRO A 146 -19.24 -1.30 -2.43
CA PRO A 146 -19.93 -1.89 -3.56
C PRO A 146 -19.36 -1.35 -4.88
N ASN A 147 -18.76 -2.22 -5.69
CA ASN A 147 -17.99 -1.87 -6.88
C ASN A 147 -16.73 -1.06 -6.54
N ASN A 148 -15.73 -1.71 -5.94
CA ASN A 148 -14.46 -1.15 -5.44
C ASN A 148 -13.54 -0.64 -6.57
N THR A 149 -14.07 0.25 -7.39
CA THR A 149 -13.53 0.77 -8.64
C THR A 149 -13.50 2.29 -8.57
N PHE A 150 -12.49 2.89 -9.16
CA PHE A 150 -12.39 4.34 -9.29
C PHE A 150 -13.64 4.91 -9.99
N GLY A 151 -14.25 5.93 -9.39
CA GLY A 151 -15.53 6.52 -9.77
C GLY A 151 -16.77 5.75 -9.29
N GLY A 152 -16.62 4.56 -8.71
CA GLY A 152 -17.74 3.72 -8.24
C GLY A 152 -18.41 4.22 -6.96
N ALA A 153 -17.72 5.08 -6.20
CA ALA A 153 -18.23 5.72 -4.99
C ALA A 153 -17.85 7.21 -4.96
N ASN A 154 -18.52 7.96 -4.09
CA ASN A 154 -18.15 9.32 -3.74
C ASN A 154 -18.60 9.57 -2.29
N ILE A 155 -17.68 9.38 -1.35
CA ILE A 155 -17.91 9.57 0.08
C ILE A 155 -17.19 10.87 0.48
N PRO A 156 -17.92 11.97 0.72
CA PRO A 156 -17.32 13.22 1.17
C PRO A 156 -16.56 13.02 2.47
N VAL A 157 -15.33 13.50 2.52
CA VAL A 157 -14.52 13.52 3.74
C VAL A 157 -14.83 14.83 4.48
N ALA A 158 -15.32 14.70 5.72
CA ALA A 158 -15.66 15.85 6.56
C ALA A 158 -14.42 16.42 7.27
N GLN A 159 -14.56 17.62 7.85
CA GLN A 159 -13.50 18.24 8.66
C GLN A 159 -13.20 17.50 9.97
N ALA A 160 -14.19 16.79 10.49
CA ALA A 160 -14.05 15.93 11.66
C ALA A 160 -14.02 14.46 11.22
N PRO A 161 -13.43 13.55 12.01
CA PRO A 161 -13.35 12.14 11.66
C PRO A 161 -14.74 11.55 11.45
N VAL A 162 -14.97 10.96 10.28
CA VAL A 162 -16.18 10.20 9.98
C VAL A 162 -15.84 8.74 9.72
N PRO A 163 -16.58 7.77 10.27
CA PRO A 163 -16.40 6.36 9.94
C PRO A 163 -16.64 6.11 8.45
N VAL A 164 -15.70 5.43 7.80
CA VAL A 164 -15.78 5.07 6.38
C VAL A 164 -15.75 3.55 6.16
N ALA A 165 -15.21 2.79 7.10
CA ALA A 165 -15.22 1.33 7.06
C ALA A 165 -15.21 0.72 8.47
N VAL A 166 -15.81 -0.46 8.63
CA VAL A 166 -15.85 -1.21 9.90
C VAL A 166 -15.67 -2.69 9.64
N ILE A 167 -14.84 -3.35 10.43
CA ILE A 167 -14.71 -4.82 10.44
C ILE A 167 -14.71 -5.35 11.86
N ASN A 168 -15.10 -6.62 12.02
CA ASN A 168 -15.04 -7.34 13.29
C ASN A 168 -14.14 -8.56 13.11
N VAL A 169 -13.12 -8.70 13.95
CA VAL A 169 -12.17 -9.82 13.89
C VAL A 169 -12.30 -10.65 15.15
N ASN A 170 -12.50 -11.95 15.01
CA ASN A 170 -12.37 -12.89 16.11
C ASN A 170 -10.88 -13.07 16.44
N VAL A 171 -10.51 -12.86 17.70
CA VAL A 171 -9.13 -13.03 18.16
C VAL A 171 -9.07 -14.02 19.32
N GLU A 172 -8.02 -14.84 19.33
CA GLU A 172 -7.68 -15.75 20.41
C GLU A 172 -6.47 -15.23 21.22
N PRO A 173 -6.25 -15.71 22.46
CA PRO A 173 -5.08 -15.35 23.24
C PRO A 173 -3.77 -15.58 22.48
N GLY A 174 -2.89 -14.58 22.49
CA GLY A 174 -1.58 -14.63 21.85
C GLY A 174 -1.56 -14.44 20.32
N GLN A 175 -2.72 -14.28 19.68
CA GLN A 175 -2.78 -13.92 18.26
C GLN A 175 -2.42 -12.45 18.03
N ASN A 176 -2.03 -12.16 16.79
CA ASN A 176 -1.88 -10.79 16.28
C ASN A 176 -2.90 -10.58 15.16
N VAL A 177 -3.46 -9.38 15.05
CA VAL A 177 -4.33 -8.98 13.95
C VAL A 177 -3.58 -8.03 13.03
N ILE A 178 -3.49 -8.40 11.77
CA ILE A 178 -2.85 -7.57 10.75
C ILE A 178 -3.93 -6.80 10.02
N LEU A 179 -3.89 -5.48 10.14
CA LEU A 179 -4.87 -4.55 9.57
C LEU A 179 -4.25 -3.84 8.37
N ARG A 180 -4.96 -3.84 7.23
CA ARG A 180 -4.51 -3.19 5.99
C ARG A 180 -5.63 -2.40 5.33
N PRO A 181 -5.76 -1.12 5.67
CA PRO A 181 -6.57 -0.18 4.90
C PRO A 181 -5.90 0.30 3.61
N THR A 182 -6.70 0.46 2.57
CA THR A 182 -6.36 1.21 1.36
C THR A 182 -7.56 2.08 0.99
N ALA A 183 -7.31 3.34 0.64
CA ALA A 183 -8.34 4.28 0.20
C ALA A 183 -7.85 5.10 -1.01
N CYS A 184 -8.62 5.10 -2.09
CA CYS A 184 -8.45 6.01 -3.21
C CYS A 184 -9.33 7.25 -3.01
N TRP A 185 -8.73 8.44 -3.00
CA TRP A 185 -9.43 9.68 -2.72
C TRP A 185 -8.99 10.80 -3.67
N ILE A 186 -9.83 11.82 -3.79
CA ILE A 186 -9.53 13.04 -4.54
C ILE A 186 -9.86 14.29 -3.73
N SER A 187 -9.15 15.37 -3.99
CA SER A 187 -9.60 16.72 -3.65
C SER A 187 -10.77 17.14 -4.53
N THR A 188 -11.76 17.81 -3.93
CA THR A 188 -13.00 18.26 -4.56
C THR A 188 -13.16 19.78 -4.64
N ARG A 189 -12.21 20.57 -4.13
CA ARG A 189 -12.22 22.05 -4.19
C ARG A 189 -10.88 22.64 -4.62
N SER A 190 -10.66 23.95 -4.39
CA SER A 190 -9.35 24.58 -4.63
C SER A 190 -8.27 23.75 -3.97
N ILE A 191 -7.19 23.45 -4.69
CA ILE A 191 -6.11 22.53 -4.29
C ILE A 191 -4.81 23.27 -4.00
N PHE A 192 -4.86 24.59 -3.79
CA PHE A 192 -3.67 25.39 -3.60
C PHE A 192 -3.56 25.92 -2.15
N PRO A 193 -2.49 25.57 -1.40
CA PRO A 193 -1.35 24.78 -1.87
C PRO A 193 -1.62 23.27 -1.89
N LYS A 194 -2.58 22.73 -1.12
CA LYS A 194 -2.86 21.27 -1.06
C LYS A 194 -4.16 20.94 -0.32
N VAL A 195 -4.51 19.65 -0.27
CA VAL A 195 -5.50 19.05 0.64
C VAL A 195 -4.86 17.91 1.43
N ASP A 196 -5.05 17.91 2.75
CA ASP A 196 -4.66 16.81 3.65
C ASP A 196 -5.85 15.91 3.95
N VAL A 197 -5.62 14.60 3.88
CA VAL A 197 -6.58 13.59 4.34
C VAL A 197 -5.92 12.70 5.38
N LEU A 198 -6.50 12.68 6.58
CA LEU A 198 -6.05 11.85 7.68
C LEU A 198 -6.95 10.62 7.79
N PHE A 199 -6.35 9.44 7.68
CA PHE A 199 -6.99 8.17 7.94
C PHE A 199 -6.60 7.68 9.33
N LYS A 200 -7.58 7.36 10.18
CA LYS A 200 -7.37 6.90 11.56
C LYS A 200 -8.04 5.56 11.78
N LEU A 201 -7.29 4.62 12.34
CA LEU A 201 -7.75 3.28 12.65
C LEU A 201 -7.96 3.15 14.16
N TRP A 202 -9.20 2.84 14.54
CA TRP A 202 -9.64 2.76 15.92
C TRP A 202 -9.94 1.31 16.30
N ARG A 203 -9.48 0.90 17.49
CA ARG A 203 -9.99 -0.29 18.18
C ARG A 203 -11.20 0.13 19.03
N GLY A 204 -12.35 -0.48 18.75
CA GLY A 204 -13.64 -0.15 19.39
C GLY A 204 -14.39 0.97 18.67
N ALA A 205 -15.09 1.81 19.42
CA ALA A 205 -15.91 2.88 18.87
C ALA A 205 -15.07 3.91 18.10
N PRO A 206 -15.57 4.49 16.99
CA PRO A 206 -14.88 5.57 16.31
C PRO A 206 -14.71 6.77 17.25
N ILE A 207 -13.54 7.43 17.17
CA ILE A 207 -13.19 8.68 17.89
C ILE A 207 -13.01 8.52 19.41
N THR A 208 -13.83 7.68 20.05
CA THR A 208 -13.84 7.46 21.51
C THR A 208 -13.15 6.16 21.94
N GLY A 209 -12.89 5.26 20.99
CA GLY A 209 -12.09 4.06 21.20
C GLY A 209 -10.59 4.36 21.26
N THR A 210 -9.78 3.32 21.16
CA THR A 210 -8.31 3.47 21.16
C THR A 210 -7.82 3.70 19.74
N LEU A 211 -7.17 4.83 19.47
CA LEU A 211 -6.45 5.06 18.22
C LEU A 211 -5.21 4.16 18.18
N ILE A 212 -5.17 3.22 17.24
CA ILE A 212 -4.07 2.24 17.14
C ILE A 212 -3.11 2.55 15.98
N ALA A 213 -3.61 3.21 14.93
CA ALA A 213 -2.78 3.72 13.84
C ALA A 213 -3.43 4.91 13.14
N SER A 214 -2.62 5.73 12.49
CA SER A 214 -3.12 6.74 11.55
C SER A 214 -2.09 7.06 10.48
N ALA A 215 -2.59 7.47 9.32
CA ALA A 215 -1.81 7.91 8.18
C ALA A 215 -2.32 9.26 7.70
N ASP A 216 -1.43 10.09 7.20
CA ASP A 216 -1.69 11.46 6.77
C ASP A 216 -1.04 11.63 5.40
N ASP A 217 -1.88 11.92 4.42
CA ASP A 217 -1.51 11.95 3.01
C ASP A 217 -2.06 13.22 2.38
N SER A 218 -1.34 13.74 1.40
CA SER A 218 -1.65 15.04 0.84
C SER A 218 -1.54 15.02 -0.68
N ALA A 219 -2.44 15.78 -1.30
CA ALA A 219 -2.47 15.96 -2.74
C ALA A 219 -2.79 17.42 -3.06
N ASP A 220 -2.21 17.94 -4.12
CA ASP A 220 -2.45 19.28 -4.62
C ASP A 220 -3.01 19.27 -6.05
N VAL A 221 -2.32 19.85 -7.04
CA VAL A 221 -2.84 20.01 -8.40
C VAL A 221 -3.13 18.70 -9.11
N GLU A 222 -2.48 17.61 -8.70
CA GLU A 222 -2.66 16.23 -9.14
C GLU A 222 -3.99 15.62 -8.67
N ARG A 223 -4.60 16.21 -7.65
CA ARG A 223 -5.95 15.98 -7.11
C ARG A 223 -6.22 14.63 -6.50
N GLY A 224 -5.49 13.56 -6.78
CA GLY A 224 -5.87 12.22 -6.35
C GLY A 224 -4.68 11.37 -5.95
N ALA A 225 -4.85 10.67 -4.83
CA ALA A 225 -3.84 9.81 -4.24
C ALA A 225 -4.44 8.46 -3.80
N VAL A 226 -3.58 7.46 -3.66
CA VAL A 226 -3.91 6.16 -3.10
C VAL A 226 -3.17 5.96 -1.78
N THR A 227 -3.89 6.12 -0.67
CA THR A 227 -3.31 5.95 0.66
C THR A 227 -3.47 4.51 1.13
N SER A 228 -2.37 3.78 1.28
CA SER A 228 -2.33 2.41 1.82
C SER A 228 -1.41 2.36 3.02
N PHE A 229 -1.87 1.81 4.14
CA PHE A 229 -1.02 1.62 5.33
C PHE A 229 -1.37 0.33 6.06
N SER A 230 -0.60 0.02 7.09
CA SER A 230 -0.85 -1.18 7.90
C SER A 230 -0.50 -0.98 9.37
N HIS A 231 -1.06 -1.85 10.19
CA HIS A 231 -0.77 -1.96 11.61
C HIS A 231 -0.88 -3.43 12.04
N VAL A 232 -0.06 -3.82 13.01
CA VAL A 232 -0.16 -5.12 13.69
C VAL A 232 -0.65 -4.87 15.10
N ASP A 233 -1.90 -5.24 15.34
CA ASP A 233 -2.50 -5.15 16.65
C ASP A 233 -2.25 -6.44 17.45
N SER A 234 -1.78 -6.33 18.68
CA SER A 234 -1.22 -7.46 19.44
C SER A 234 -1.59 -7.41 20.92
N GLY A 235 -1.20 -8.45 21.67
CA GLY A 235 -1.35 -8.50 23.12
C GLY A 235 -2.74 -8.94 23.60
N PHE A 236 -3.51 -9.66 22.76
CA PHE A 236 -4.78 -10.24 23.19
C PHE A 236 -4.54 -11.36 24.20
N THR A 237 -5.23 -11.30 25.35
CA THR A 237 -5.09 -12.27 26.46
C THR A 237 -6.31 -13.16 26.65
N SER A 238 -7.40 -12.87 25.94
CA SER A 238 -8.65 -13.62 25.99
C SER A 238 -9.30 -13.65 24.61
N ALA A 239 -10.08 -14.70 24.36
CA ALA A 239 -10.87 -14.82 23.15
C ALA A 239 -11.96 -13.75 23.12
N GLN A 240 -12.05 -12.97 22.05
CA GLN A 240 -13.05 -11.90 21.91
C GLN A 240 -13.26 -11.50 20.45
N ILE A 241 -14.36 -10.78 20.21
CA ILE A 241 -14.59 -10.07 18.95
C ILE A 241 -14.07 -8.66 19.11
N VAL A 242 -13.13 -8.25 18.26
CA VAL A 242 -12.59 -6.90 18.24
C VAL A 242 -13.13 -6.14 17.04
N THR A 243 -13.81 -5.03 17.29
CA THR A 243 -14.25 -4.10 16.24
C THR A 243 -13.14 -3.13 15.89
N TYR A 244 -12.86 -3.01 14.60
CA TYR A 244 -11.96 -1.99 14.05
C TYR A 244 -12.73 -1.04 13.15
N VAL A 245 -12.49 0.26 13.32
CA VAL A 245 -13.15 1.30 12.54
C VAL A 245 -12.11 2.18 11.87
N LEU A 246 -12.18 2.32 10.55
CA LEU A 246 -11.44 3.31 9.80
C LEU A 246 -12.27 4.58 9.73
N THR A 247 -11.69 5.70 10.14
CA THR A 247 -12.27 7.04 9.93
C THR A 247 -11.39 7.85 9.00
N ALA A 248 -12.00 8.75 8.24
CA ALA A 248 -11.29 9.75 7.42
C ALA A 248 -11.69 11.17 7.84
N GLU A 249 -10.77 12.12 7.74
CA GLU A 249 -11.03 13.56 7.89
C GLU A 249 -10.14 14.39 6.95
N ALA A 250 -10.64 15.56 6.57
CA ALA A 250 -9.94 16.60 5.82
C ALA A 250 -9.91 17.86 6.70
N PRO A 251 -8.93 18.02 7.59
CA PRO A 251 -9.03 18.94 8.73
C PRO A 251 -9.12 20.42 8.36
N ASP A 252 -8.56 20.81 7.20
CA ASP A 252 -8.57 22.19 6.76
C ASP A 252 -9.95 22.55 6.18
N PRO A 253 -10.68 23.52 6.76
CA PRO A 253 -12.02 23.86 6.32
C PRO A 253 -12.11 24.43 4.89
N SER A 254 -10.99 24.91 4.35
CA SER A 254 -10.92 25.49 3.00
C SER A 254 -10.76 24.44 1.91
N TYR A 255 -10.34 23.23 2.29
CA TYR A 255 -9.94 22.15 1.42
C TYR A 255 -10.82 20.92 1.66
N THR A 256 -11.48 20.44 0.61
CA THR A 256 -12.40 19.30 0.74
C THR A 256 -11.91 18.13 -0.10
N ALA A 257 -12.17 16.92 0.37
CA ALA A 257 -11.84 15.68 -0.31
C ALA A 257 -13.03 14.72 -0.35
N SER A 258 -12.94 13.73 -1.22
CA SER A 258 -13.87 12.60 -1.29
C SER A 258 -13.10 11.31 -1.51
N ILE A 259 -13.51 10.23 -0.85
CA ILE A 259 -13.11 8.87 -1.24
C ILE A 259 -13.92 8.51 -2.48
N VAL A 260 -13.26 8.15 -3.58
CA VAL A 260 -13.88 8.01 -4.91
C VAL A 260 -13.66 6.66 -5.57
N GLY A 261 -13.43 5.61 -4.80
CA GLY A 261 -13.11 4.29 -5.33
C GLY A 261 -12.42 3.47 -4.26
N ALA A 262 -11.52 2.57 -4.67
CA ALA A 262 -11.09 1.45 -3.84
C ALA A 262 -10.90 1.86 -2.37
N LEU A 263 -11.85 1.46 -1.52
CA LEU A 263 -11.82 1.62 -0.09
C LEU A 263 -12.01 0.24 0.50
N ILE A 264 -10.93 -0.31 0.97
CA ILE A 264 -10.87 -1.64 1.55
C ILE A 264 -10.16 -1.57 2.89
N ILE A 265 -10.65 -2.33 3.85
CA ILE A 265 -9.88 -2.69 5.04
C ILE A 265 -9.96 -4.19 5.21
N THR A 266 -8.80 -4.81 5.34
CA THR A 266 -8.69 -6.23 5.70
C THR A 266 -8.12 -6.35 7.11
N GLY A 267 -8.63 -7.32 7.87
CA GLY A 267 -8.15 -7.73 9.17
C GLY A 267 -8.01 -9.24 9.19
N SER A 268 -6.81 -9.74 9.47
CA SER A 268 -6.58 -11.18 9.55
C SER A 268 -5.75 -11.56 10.75
N ALA A 269 -6.24 -12.56 11.49
CA ALA A 269 -5.51 -13.25 12.55
C ALA A 269 -4.66 -14.38 11.93
N GLN A 270 -3.65 -14.00 11.15
CA GLN A 270 -2.74 -14.93 10.49
C GLN A 270 -1.45 -15.13 11.28
N THR A 271 -0.77 -16.25 11.02
CA THR A 271 0.58 -16.49 11.51
C THR A 271 1.51 -15.41 10.97
N LEU A 272 2.18 -14.71 11.88
CA LEU A 272 3.14 -13.66 11.59
C LEU A 272 4.51 -14.14 12.06
N SER A 273 5.49 -14.21 11.15
CA SER A 273 6.84 -14.66 11.53
C SER A 273 7.56 -13.60 12.34
N SER A 274 7.50 -12.35 11.90
CA SER A 274 8.06 -11.21 12.63
C SER A 274 7.45 -9.91 12.16
N PHE A 275 7.43 -8.91 13.03
CA PHE A 275 7.01 -7.57 12.68
C PHE A 275 7.71 -6.50 13.51
N PHE A 276 7.63 -5.28 13.00
CA PHE A 276 7.92 -4.04 13.68
C PHE A 276 6.72 -3.11 13.47
N THR A 277 6.30 -2.41 14.51
CA THR A 277 5.39 -1.27 14.42
C THR A 277 5.88 -0.22 15.40
N LEU A 278 5.80 1.06 15.03
CA LEU A 278 6.16 2.13 15.96
C LEU A 278 5.34 2.05 17.25
N PRO A 279 5.95 2.34 18.42
CA PRO A 279 5.17 2.67 19.60
C PRO A 279 4.30 3.88 19.26
N GLN A 280 2.97 3.72 19.28
CA GLN A 280 2.00 4.70 18.77
C GLN A 280 2.17 4.92 17.26
N ASN A 281 1.68 3.97 16.45
CA ASN A 281 1.82 3.92 14.98
C ASN A 281 0.93 4.94 14.24
N THR A 282 0.97 6.21 14.67
CA THR A 282 0.13 7.31 14.19
C THR A 282 0.97 8.39 13.49
N SER A 283 0.38 9.09 12.53
CA SER A 283 1.00 10.27 11.93
C SER A 283 1.39 11.32 12.99
N GLY A 284 2.61 11.85 12.86
CA GLY A 284 3.23 12.80 13.77
C GLY A 284 3.80 12.19 15.05
N SER A 285 3.81 10.86 15.23
CA SER A 285 4.29 10.25 16.48
C SER A 285 5.81 10.21 16.63
N VAL A 286 6.53 10.30 15.51
CA VAL A 286 7.99 10.30 15.47
C VAL A 286 8.50 11.37 14.51
N SER A 287 9.81 11.60 14.52
CA SER A 287 10.52 12.37 13.49
C SER A 287 11.88 11.75 13.29
N ILE A 288 12.00 10.87 12.29
CA ILE A 288 13.27 10.21 11.92
C ILE A 288 13.80 10.90 10.66
N PRO A 289 14.91 11.67 10.73
CA PRO A 289 15.48 12.34 9.57
C PRO A 289 15.97 11.34 8.53
N ILE A 290 15.56 11.51 7.28
CA ILE A 290 16.09 10.77 6.14
C ILE A 290 17.26 11.56 5.58
N THR A 291 18.39 10.89 5.37
CA THR A 291 19.62 11.50 4.87
C THR A 291 19.94 11.01 3.45
N SER A 292 20.97 11.56 2.82
CA SER A 292 21.50 11.06 1.54
C SER A 292 22.32 9.76 1.69
N ALA A 293 22.30 9.15 2.87
CA ALA A 293 22.81 7.81 3.11
C ALA A 293 21.67 6.92 3.61
N ASP A 294 21.82 5.60 3.44
CA ASP A 294 20.83 4.64 3.94
C ASP A 294 20.55 4.86 5.44
N THR A 295 19.35 5.34 5.72
CA THR A 295 18.85 5.59 7.06
C THR A 295 18.03 4.37 7.49
N PRO A 296 18.47 3.57 8.48
CA PRO A 296 17.71 2.41 8.96
C PRO A 296 16.41 2.86 9.64
N LEU A 297 15.29 2.27 9.24
CA LEU A 297 13.97 2.57 9.78
C LEU A 297 13.46 1.45 10.70
N ALA A 298 13.61 0.20 10.26
CA ALA A 298 13.16 -0.98 11.00
C ALA A 298 13.98 -2.21 10.62
N ALA A 299 14.06 -3.19 11.52
CA ALA A 299 14.60 -4.51 11.22
C ALA A 299 13.70 -5.59 11.84
N ILE A 300 13.52 -6.69 11.12
CA ILE A 300 12.75 -7.87 11.55
C ILE A 300 13.54 -9.12 11.23
N THR A 301 13.40 -10.18 12.05
CA THR A 301 14.11 -11.45 11.85
C THR A 301 13.10 -12.58 11.85
N ALA A 302 13.09 -13.38 10.78
CA ALA A 302 12.19 -14.52 10.61
C ALA A 302 12.99 -15.81 10.39
N GLU A 303 12.40 -16.95 10.75
CA GLU A 303 12.98 -18.26 10.48
C GLU A 303 12.55 -18.75 9.09
N SER A 304 13.49 -18.87 8.16
CA SER A 304 13.26 -19.45 6.85
C SER A 304 13.35 -20.97 6.88
N SER A 305 12.72 -21.62 5.91
CA SER A 305 12.88 -23.04 5.61
C SER A 305 12.88 -23.25 4.09
N PRO A 306 13.39 -24.39 3.58
CA PRO A 306 13.43 -24.65 2.14
C PRO A 306 12.05 -24.53 1.49
N GLY A 307 11.96 -23.72 0.43
CA GLY A 307 10.72 -23.51 -0.33
C GLY A 307 9.72 -22.52 0.30
N LEU A 308 9.98 -22.02 1.52
CA LEU A 308 9.16 -20.96 2.13
C LEU A 308 9.21 -19.69 1.28
N LYS A 309 8.14 -18.89 1.35
CA LYS A 309 8.12 -17.52 0.82
C LYS A 309 7.76 -16.58 1.96
N PHE A 310 8.29 -15.37 1.94
CA PHE A 310 7.86 -14.31 2.84
C PHE A 310 7.17 -13.20 2.07
N SER A 311 5.93 -12.88 2.46
CA SER A 311 5.27 -11.63 2.07
C SER A 311 5.80 -10.52 2.98
N LEU A 312 6.71 -9.71 2.46
CA LEU A 312 7.29 -8.55 3.13
C LEU A 312 6.47 -7.32 2.81
N ARG A 313 6.04 -6.60 3.84
CA ARG A 313 5.23 -5.38 3.68
C ARG A 313 5.66 -4.30 4.62
N ALA A 314 5.77 -3.08 4.11
CA ALA A 314 5.99 -1.91 4.93
C ALA A 314 4.98 -0.80 4.61
N ALA A 315 4.68 0.02 5.59
CA ALA A 315 3.95 1.27 5.42
C ALA A 315 4.74 2.36 6.14
N ILE A 316 5.06 3.45 5.44
CA ILE A 316 5.90 4.53 5.95
C ILE A 316 5.20 5.85 5.65
N GLY A 317 4.73 6.56 6.68
CA GLY A 317 4.30 7.94 6.57
C GLY A 317 5.48 8.88 6.77
N TRP A 318 5.65 9.84 5.85
CA TRP A 318 6.78 10.75 5.82
C TRP A 318 6.34 12.14 5.37
N LEU A 319 7.19 13.13 5.66
CA LEU A 319 6.96 14.50 5.22
C LEU A 319 8.21 15.19 4.69
N VAL A 320 8.00 16.18 3.83
CA VAL A 320 8.99 17.14 3.35
C VAL A 320 8.83 18.44 4.17
N PRO A 321 9.75 18.76 5.09
CA PRO A 321 9.58 19.89 6.00
C PRO A 321 9.80 21.24 5.30
N SER A 322 10.61 21.27 4.26
CA SER A 322 10.95 22.47 3.49
C SER A 322 11.73 22.10 2.23
N GLY A 323 11.59 22.88 1.16
CA GLY A 323 12.45 22.80 -0.01
C GLY A 323 11.70 22.42 -1.28
N SER A 324 12.47 22.10 -2.33
CA SER A 324 11.94 21.63 -3.61
C SER A 324 11.49 20.16 -3.54
N ILE A 325 10.93 19.65 -4.64
CA ILE A 325 10.75 18.23 -4.97
C ILE A 325 11.82 17.35 -4.31
N THR A 326 11.38 16.44 -3.46
CA THR A 326 12.22 15.57 -2.63
C THR A 326 11.91 14.09 -2.91
N PRO A 327 12.69 13.45 -3.80
CA PRO A 327 12.57 12.02 -4.07
C PRO A 327 13.31 11.18 -3.01
N ILE A 328 12.60 10.20 -2.45
CA ILE A 328 13.12 9.24 -1.47
C ILE A 328 13.08 7.85 -2.10
N ILE A 329 14.18 7.11 -1.95
CA ILE A 329 14.19 5.68 -2.24
C ILE A 329 14.05 4.90 -0.93
N PHE A 330 13.02 4.05 -0.86
CA PHE A 330 12.84 3.09 0.21
C PHE A 330 13.37 1.74 -0.23
N LYS A 331 14.07 1.02 0.65
CA LYS A 331 14.75 -0.22 0.32
C LYS A 331 14.48 -1.29 1.37
N ILE A 332 14.36 -2.54 0.91
CA ILE A 332 14.36 -3.72 1.78
C ILE A 332 15.61 -4.52 1.46
N TRP A 333 16.44 -4.70 2.48
CA TRP A 333 17.65 -5.51 2.43
C TRP A 333 17.41 -6.85 3.09
N ARG A 334 17.86 -7.94 2.45
CA ARG A 334 18.13 -9.20 3.13
C ARG A 334 19.52 -9.10 3.76
N GLY A 335 19.57 -8.89 5.07
CA GLY A 335 20.77 -8.59 5.85
C GLY A 335 20.91 -7.11 6.21
N ALA A 336 22.14 -6.70 6.55
CA ALA A 336 22.45 -5.33 6.92
C ALA A 336 22.42 -4.38 5.69
N PRO A 337 22.08 -3.09 5.87
CA PRO A 337 22.13 -2.10 4.80
C PRO A 337 23.51 -2.05 4.13
N ASN A 338 23.55 -1.84 2.81
CA ASN A 338 24.77 -1.72 1.98
C ASN A 338 25.66 -2.97 1.85
N THR A 339 25.65 -3.89 2.83
CA THR A 339 26.45 -5.13 2.78
C THR A 339 25.62 -6.38 2.51
N GLY A 340 24.31 -6.34 2.80
CA GLY A 340 23.36 -7.39 2.47
C GLY A 340 22.89 -7.33 1.02
N THR A 341 21.96 -8.19 0.65
CA THR A 341 21.34 -8.19 -0.68
C THR A 341 20.17 -7.24 -0.71
N LEU A 342 20.19 -6.24 -1.59
CA LEU A 342 19.00 -5.44 -1.89
C LEU A 342 18.01 -6.31 -2.67
N ILE A 343 16.84 -6.57 -2.08
CA ILE A 343 15.81 -7.44 -2.69
C ILE A 343 14.62 -6.65 -3.23
N TYR A 344 14.45 -5.42 -2.75
CA TYR A 344 13.37 -4.55 -3.18
C TYR A 344 13.73 -3.07 -2.96
N SER A 345 13.32 -2.21 -3.89
CA SER A 345 13.30 -0.76 -3.66
C SER A 345 12.21 -0.05 -4.43
N ALA A 346 11.68 1.03 -3.87
CA ALA A 346 10.67 1.88 -4.48
C ALA A 346 11.04 3.35 -4.36
N LEU A 347 10.78 4.13 -5.41
CA LEU A 347 10.91 5.58 -5.40
C LEU A 347 9.53 6.20 -5.16
N ASP A 348 9.53 7.21 -4.31
CA ASP A 348 8.38 8.07 -4.06
C ASP A 348 8.87 9.51 -3.91
N SER A 349 8.02 10.50 -4.17
CA SER A 349 8.41 11.90 -4.12
C SER A 349 7.28 12.80 -3.63
N GLY A 350 7.66 13.98 -3.14
CA GLY A 350 6.73 15.00 -2.73
C GLY A 350 7.39 16.37 -2.64
N GLU A 351 6.60 17.41 -2.47
CA GLU A 351 7.01 18.80 -2.54
C GLU A 351 6.44 19.65 -1.40
N SER A 352 7.30 20.45 -0.77
CA SER A 352 6.88 21.43 0.23
C SER A 352 6.58 22.78 -0.44
N PRO A 353 5.46 23.47 -0.13
CA PRO A 353 4.41 23.12 0.84
C PRO A 353 3.15 22.49 0.18
N TYR A 354 3.29 21.87 -0.98
CA TYR A 354 2.20 21.26 -1.75
C TYR A 354 1.91 19.86 -1.17
N ASP A 355 2.09 18.78 -1.89
CA ASP A 355 1.98 17.38 -1.44
C ASP A 355 3.08 16.91 -0.45
N TYR A 356 3.33 17.69 0.60
CA TYR A 356 4.46 17.48 1.51
C TYR A 356 4.28 16.37 2.55
N ARG A 357 3.11 15.75 2.64
CA ARG A 357 2.85 14.56 3.48
C ARG A 357 2.45 13.41 2.56
N LYS A 358 3.12 12.28 2.71
CA LYS A 358 2.90 11.12 1.85
C LYS A 358 2.95 9.84 2.67
N VAL A 359 2.29 8.81 2.14
CA VAL A 359 2.28 7.46 2.72
C VAL A 359 2.75 6.46 1.67
N THR A 360 3.96 5.95 1.84
CA THR A 360 4.51 4.95 0.93
C THR A 360 4.30 3.55 1.47
N ALA A 361 3.59 2.72 0.72
CA ALA A 361 3.43 1.29 0.99
C ALA A 361 4.37 0.46 0.12
N LEU A 362 5.06 -0.49 0.74
CA LEU A 362 5.99 -1.41 0.06
C LEU A 362 5.44 -2.83 0.13
N ALA A 363 5.57 -3.59 -0.95
CA ALA A 363 5.24 -5.01 -0.96
C ALA A 363 6.21 -5.81 -1.82
N HIS A 364 6.80 -6.85 -1.22
CA HIS A 364 7.70 -7.77 -1.90
C HIS A 364 7.45 -9.22 -1.47
N VAL A 365 7.76 -10.16 -2.36
CA VAL A 365 7.80 -11.58 -2.04
C VAL A 365 9.24 -12.04 -2.07
N ASP A 366 9.76 -12.37 -0.91
CA ASP A 366 11.09 -12.97 -0.81
C ASP A 366 10.98 -14.50 -0.86
N SER A 367 11.81 -15.14 -1.70
CA SER A 367 11.72 -16.58 -1.95
C SER A 367 13.09 -17.20 -2.27
N GLY A 368 13.10 -18.49 -2.61
CA GLY A 368 14.31 -19.20 -3.01
C GLY A 368 15.19 -19.66 -1.85
N PHE A 369 14.65 -19.78 -0.64
CA PHE A 369 15.39 -20.37 0.48
C PHE A 369 15.66 -21.85 0.21
N THR A 370 16.92 -22.25 0.36
CA THR A 370 17.39 -23.63 0.16
C THR A 370 17.80 -24.32 1.46
N ALA A 371 17.85 -23.57 2.57
CA ALA A 371 18.20 -24.05 3.90
C ALA A 371 17.34 -23.34 4.95
N SER A 372 17.18 -23.99 6.10
CA SER A 372 16.56 -23.36 7.27
C SER A 372 17.54 -22.45 7.99
N GLY A 373 17.06 -21.35 8.54
CA GLY A 373 17.90 -20.43 9.30
C GLY A 373 17.21 -19.08 9.57
N LEU A 374 17.86 -18.25 10.38
CA LEU A 374 17.38 -16.89 10.62
C LEU A 374 17.73 -15.99 9.45
N VAL A 375 16.74 -15.24 8.96
CA VAL A 375 16.90 -14.21 7.94
C VAL A 375 16.46 -12.89 8.54
N THR A 376 17.38 -11.93 8.57
CA THR A 376 17.08 -10.56 9.00
C THR A 376 16.79 -9.70 7.78
N TYR A 377 15.70 -8.94 7.84
CA TYR A 377 15.35 -7.92 6.87
C TYR A 377 15.53 -6.54 7.48
N THR A 378 16.15 -5.63 6.74
CA THR A 378 16.31 -4.24 7.15
C THR A 378 15.60 -3.32 6.16
N LEU A 379 14.71 -2.48 6.66
CA LEU A 379 14.05 -1.40 5.92
C LEU A 379 14.88 -0.13 6.05
N THR A 380 15.25 0.50 4.93
CA THR A 380 15.96 1.77 4.90
C THR A 380 15.26 2.79 4.00
N ALA A 381 15.60 4.07 4.21
CA ALA A 381 15.25 5.16 3.31
C ALA A 381 16.48 6.03 3.02
N GLU A 382 16.53 6.61 1.82
CA GLU A 382 17.62 7.50 1.39
C GLU A 382 17.06 8.63 0.50
N LEU A 383 17.53 9.85 0.72
CA LEU A 383 17.30 10.98 -0.18
C LEU A 383 18.12 10.81 -1.46
N THR A 384 17.46 10.79 -2.62
CA THR A 384 18.16 10.65 -3.91
C THR A 384 18.56 11.98 -4.53
N LYS A 385 18.11 13.10 -3.95
CA LYS A 385 18.45 14.46 -4.39
C LYS A 385 19.17 15.22 -3.28
N PRO A 386 20.47 15.53 -3.44
CA PRO A 386 21.22 16.33 -2.48
C PRO A 386 20.57 17.70 -2.21
N GLY A 387 20.68 18.19 -0.97
CA GLY A 387 20.14 19.50 -0.56
C GLY A 387 18.64 19.51 -0.27
N THR A 388 17.98 18.37 -0.31
CA THR A 388 16.60 18.18 0.15
C THR A 388 16.54 17.67 1.59
N ALA A 389 15.36 17.64 2.19
CA ALA A 389 15.13 17.11 3.53
C ALA A 389 13.80 16.35 3.57
N ALA A 390 13.75 15.25 4.32
CA ALA A 390 12.52 14.56 4.64
C ALA A 390 12.63 13.88 6.01
N ASN A 391 11.49 13.62 6.64
CA ASN A 391 11.42 12.88 7.90
C ASN A 391 10.34 11.80 7.81
N VAL A 392 10.61 10.61 8.34
CA VAL A 392 9.53 9.66 8.68
C VAL A 392 8.80 10.22 9.90
N VAL A 393 7.47 10.31 9.79
CA VAL A 393 6.60 10.85 10.84
C VAL A 393 5.52 9.89 11.32
N GLY A 394 5.53 8.66 10.83
CA GLY A 394 4.51 7.67 11.16
C GLY A 394 3.34 7.70 10.17
N PRO A 395 2.67 6.55 9.94
CA PRO A 395 2.91 5.26 10.57
C PRO A 395 4.23 4.65 10.06
N LEU A 396 4.81 3.74 10.83
CA LEU A 396 5.92 2.91 10.36
C LEU A 396 5.69 1.49 10.85
N THR A 397 5.33 0.62 9.92
CA THR A 397 5.10 -0.80 10.16
C THR A 397 5.88 -1.61 9.13
N PHE A 398 6.48 -2.72 9.56
CA PHE A 398 7.20 -3.65 8.69
C PHE A 398 6.91 -5.09 9.12
N THR A 399 6.37 -5.91 8.23
CA THR A 399 5.92 -7.28 8.53
C THR A 399 6.55 -8.31 7.60
N ALA A 400 6.83 -9.50 8.13
CA ALA A 400 7.11 -10.71 7.37
C ALA A 400 6.04 -11.77 7.68
N ILE A 401 5.23 -12.10 6.68
CA ILE A 401 4.24 -13.19 6.76
C ILE A 401 4.79 -14.41 6.00
N PRO A 402 4.84 -15.59 6.62
CA PRO A 402 5.20 -16.82 5.93
C PRO A 402 4.06 -17.28 5.02
N GLU A 403 4.37 -17.52 3.75
CA GLU A 403 3.43 -17.99 2.74
C GLU A 403 3.91 -19.35 2.21
N SER A 404 3.01 -20.35 2.19
CA SER A 404 3.28 -21.70 1.67
C SER A 404 2.78 -21.84 0.23
#